data_AF-A0A0E0AV65-F1
#
_entry.id   AF-A0A0E0AV65-F1
#
_cell.length_a   1.000
_cell.length_b   1.000
_cell.length_c   1.000
_cell.angle_alpha   90.00
_cell.angle_beta   90.00
_cell.angle_gamma   90.00
#
_symmetry.space_group_name_H-M   'P 1'
#
loop_
_entity.id
_entity.type
_entity.pdbx_description
1 polymer ?
#
loop_
_entity_poly.entity_id
_entity_poly.type
_entity_poly.pdbx_seq_one_letter_code
_entity_poly.pdbx_strand_id
1 'polypeptide(L)'
;MEIKTVESKYLINDCLTLLCDVEVVKAVKTGATMSRFVTVPPPAICRYLEQMLESRESCDVTFQVEQSEYDAHRAVLAARSPVFSAQFFGPMADEDAAAAGSGSRRNVRIHDMKPAVFEAVLHFVYTDTLPLPVMDGDSSLLLSNSTNHRRKRPKLSDVAAAGCSKEDLRVMVGEWLAAADLYDLERMRLLCEDALWETIDVANAAATLRLADQHH
;
A
#
# COMPACT_ATOMS: atom_id res chain seq x y z
N MET A 1 57.89 33.43 -21.67
CA MET A 1 56.56 32.87 -21.97
C MET A 1 55.59 33.60 -21.06
N GLU A 2 55.05 34.71 -21.53
CA GLU A 2 54.18 35.59 -20.74
C GLU A 2 52.82 34.94 -20.61
N ILE A 3 52.51 34.45 -19.41
CA ILE A 3 51.14 34.05 -19.07
C ILE A 3 50.38 35.36 -18.88
N LYS A 4 49.71 35.81 -19.95
CA LYS A 4 48.77 36.93 -19.87
C LYS A 4 47.74 36.56 -18.81
N THR A 5 47.76 37.27 -17.69
CA THR A 5 46.76 37.19 -16.63
C THR A 5 45.40 37.41 -17.27
N VAL A 6 44.61 36.35 -17.30
CA VAL A 6 43.21 36.40 -17.69
C VAL A 6 42.51 37.07 -16.52
N GLU A 7 42.65 38.41 -16.40
CA GLU A 7 41.85 39.28 -15.51
C GLU A 7 40.41 39.24 -16.01
N SER A 8 39.81 38.10 -15.78
CA SER A 8 38.61 37.68 -16.45
C SER A 8 37.48 37.89 -15.48
N LYS A 9 36.44 38.52 -16.01
CA LYS A 9 35.12 38.75 -15.40
C LYS A 9 34.49 37.53 -14.70
N TYR A 10 35.12 36.36 -14.81
CA TYR A 10 34.69 35.07 -14.30
C TYR A 10 35.53 34.53 -13.12
N LEU A 11 36.71 35.11 -12.82
CA LEU A 11 37.46 34.84 -11.58
C LEU A 11 37.24 36.01 -10.61
N ILE A 12 36.49 35.76 -9.55
CA ILE A 12 36.23 36.73 -8.49
C ILE A 12 36.90 36.20 -7.23
N ASN A 13 37.86 36.93 -6.68
CA ASN A 13 38.65 36.53 -5.50
C ASN A 13 39.37 35.18 -5.65
N ASP A 14 39.99 34.94 -6.82
CA ASP A 14 40.67 33.67 -7.15
C ASP A 14 39.76 32.42 -7.16
N CYS A 15 38.44 32.65 -7.14
CA CYS A 15 37.42 31.61 -7.23
C CYS A 15 36.73 31.67 -8.60
N LEU A 16 36.67 30.52 -9.27
CA LEU A 16 35.87 30.29 -10.47
C LEU A 16 34.66 29.44 -10.07
N THR A 17 33.46 30.00 -10.19
CA THR A 17 32.20 29.27 -9.95
C THR A 17 31.62 28.80 -11.28
N LEU A 18 31.58 27.49 -11.49
CA LEU A 18 30.93 26.88 -12.65
C LEU A 18 29.50 26.47 -12.27
N LEU A 19 28.52 27.01 -12.99
CA LEU A 19 27.12 26.60 -12.88
C LEU A 19 26.82 25.63 -14.01
N CYS A 20 26.44 24.41 -13.67
CA CYS A 20 26.15 23.35 -14.63
C CYS A 20 24.75 22.82 -14.38
N ASP A 21 23.85 23.04 -15.34
CA ASP A 21 22.52 22.46 -15.34
C ASP A 21 22.55 21.15 -16.14
N VAL A 22 22.13 20.06 -15.50
CA VAL A 22 22.10 18.72 -16.11
C VAL A 22 20.65 18.26 -16.21
N GLU A 23 20.19 18.00 -17.43
CA GLU A 23 18.88 17.39 -17.69
C GLU A 23 19.06 15.92 -18.12
N VAL A 24 18.38 15.00 -17.42
CA VAL A 24 18.40 13.57 -17.75
C VAL A 24 17.13 13.21 -18.53
N VAL A 25 17.26 13.01 -19.84
CA VAL A 25 16.13 12.63 -20.71
C VAL A 25 16.08 11.12 -20.86
N LYS A 26 15.04 10.48 -20.30
CA LYS A 26 14.79 9.04 -20.48
C LYS A 26 13.91 8.80 -21.71
N ALA A 27 14.44 8.10 -22.70
CA ALA A 27 13.69 7.72 -23.90
C ALA A 27 12.49 6.82 -23.52
N VAL A 28 11.28 7.27 -23.87
CA VAL A 28 10.05 6.48 -23.69
C VAL A 28 9.84 5.66 -24.94
N LYS A 29 9.96 4.34 -24.83
CA LYS A 29 9.49 3.44 -25.90
C LYS A 29 7.98 3.28 -25.76
N THR A 30 7.22 3.93 -26.62
CA THR A 30 5.78 3.70 -26.75
C THR A 30 5.57 2.40 -27.53
N GLY A 31 5.08 1.36 -26.86
CA GLY A 31 4.53 0.19 -27.54
C GLY A 31 3.23 0.58 -28.24
N ALA A 32 3.08 0.21 -29.51
CA ALA A 32 1.84 0.40 -30.24
C ALA A 32 0.80 -0.64 -29.74
N THR A 33 -0.27 -0.16 -29.12
CA THR A 33 -1.41 -1.01 -28.73
C THR A 33 -2.35 -1.16 -29.92
N MET A 34 -2.46 -2.37 -30.45
CA MET A 34 -3.46 -2.72 -31.46
C MET A 34 -4.87 -2.54 -30.87
N SER A 35 -5.66 -1.64 -31.45
CA SER A 35 -7.03 -1.36 -31.02
C SER A 35 -7.96 -2.49 -31.44
N ARG A 36 -8.69 -3.09 -30.48
CA ARG A 36 -9.84 -3.97 -30.75
C ARG A 36 -11.10 -3.10 -30.83
N PHE A 37 -11.95 -3.37 -31.82
CA PHE A 37 -13.21 -2.66 -32.10
C PHE A 37 -14.34 -2.89 -31.06
N VAL A 38 -14.07 -3.55 -29.94
CA VAL A 38 -15.05 -3.85 -28.89
C VAL A 38 -14.61 -3.18 -27.60
N THR A 39 -15.46 -2.30 -27.06
CA THR A 39 -15.28 -1.70 -25.74
C THR A 39 -15.64 -2.72 -24.67
N VAL A 40 -14.66 -3.13 -23.88
CA VAL A 40 -14.86 -4.03 -22.73
C VAL A 40 -15.01 -3.16 -21.47
N PRO A 41 -16.08 -3.33 -20.67
CA PRO A 41 -16.19 -2.65 -19.38
C PRO A 41 -15.00 -2.97 -18.47
N PRO A 42 -14.55 -2.03 -17.62
CA PRO A 42 -13.47 -2.29 -16.67
C PRO A 42 -13.78 -3.49 -15.74
N PRO A 43 -12.76 -4.23 -15.28
CA PRO A 43 -12.95 -5.25 -14.26
C PRO A 43 -13.60 -4.66 -12.99
N ALA A 44 -14.63 -5.33 -12.46
CA ALA A 44 -15.38 -4.87 -11.29
C ALA A 44 -15.39 -5.87 -10.13
N ILE A 45 -14.53 -6.89 -10.17
CA ILE A 45 -14.50 -7.96 -9.15
C ILE A 45 -14.23 -7.42 -7.74
N CYS A 46 -13.29 -6.48 -7.58
CA CYS A 46 -12.98 -5.87 -6.29
C CYS A 46 -14.22 -5.23 -5.66
N ARG A 47 -15.03 -4.52 -6.45
CA ARG A 47 -16.28 -3.91 -5.99
C ARG A 47 -17.29 -4.94 -5.49
N TYR A 48 -17.40 -6.09 -6.15
CA TYR A 48 -18.30 -7.16 -5.72
C TYR A 48 -17.81 -7.86 -4.44
N LEU A 49 -16.48 -8.02 -4.29
CA LEU A 49 -15.89 -8.55 -3.06
C LEU A 49 -16.06 -7.56 -1.89
N GLU A 50 -15.83 -6.27 -2.12
CA GLU A 50 -16.08 -5.21 -1.15
C GLU A 50 -17.53 -5.24 -0.65
N GLN A 51 -18.49 -5.28 -1.58
CA GLN A 51 -19.92 -5.38 -1.25
C GLN A 51 -20.24 -6.64 -0.43
N MET A 52 -19.51 -7.74 -0.64
CA MET A 52 -19.67 -8.97 0.13
C MET A 52 -19.16 -8.81 1.57
N LEU A 53 -18.08 -8.05 1.79
CA LEU A 53 -17.61 -7.70 3.13
C LEU A 53 -18.62 -6.78 3.85
N GLU A 54 -19.17 -5.80 3.14
CA GLU A 54 -20.14 -4.84 3.67
C GLU A 54 -21.48 -5.48 4.06
N SER A 55 -22.00 -6.40 3.22
CA SER A 55 -23.29 -7.04 3.46
C SER A 55 -23.27 -8.03 4.63
N ARG A 56 -22.08 -8.55 4.98
CA ARG A 56 -21.85 -9.58 6.00
C ARG A 56 -22.62 -10.89 5.77
N GLU A 57 -23.16 -11.08 4.57
CA GLU A 57 -23.93 -12.27 4.23
C GLU A 57 -23.00 -13.49 4.12
N SER A 58 -23.40 -14.61 4.74
CA SER A 58 -22.65 -15.88 4.67
C SER A 58 -21.23 -15.86 5.26
N CYS A 59 -20.92 -14.88 6.12
CA CYS A 59 -19.65 -14.83 6.84
C CYS A 59 -19.53 -16.01 7.83
N ASP A 60 -18.49 -16.82 7.65
CA ASP A 60 -18.21 -18.04 8.41
C ASP A 60 -17.14 -17.87 9.50
N VAL A 61 -16.58 -16.66 9.63
CA VAL A 61 -15.68 -16.26 10.71
C VAL A 61 -16.02 -14.87 11.24
N THR A 62 -15.82 -14.68 12.55
CA THR A 62 -15.84 -13.38 13.23
C THR A 62 -14.51 -13.18 13.95
N PHE A 63 -13.89 -12.02 13.75
CA PHE A 63 -12.70 -11.60 14.46
C PHE A 63 -13.05 -10.62 15.56
N GLN A 64 -12.54 -10.88 16.76
CA GLN A 64 -12.59 -9.96 17.88
C GLN A 64 -11.23 -9.26 18.00
N VAL A 65 -11.20 -7.96 17.72
CA VAL A 65 -10.01 -7.09 17.81
C VAL A 65 -10.31 -6.02 18.85
N GLU A 66 -9.65 -6.12 20.00
CA GLU A 66 -10.01 -5.33 21.20
C GLU A 66 -11.51 -5.48 21.55
N GLN A 67 -12.29 -4.41 21.35
CA GLN A 67 -13.75 -4.36 21.58
C GLN A 67 -14.56 -4.39 20.28
N SER A 68 -13.89 -4.48 19.12
CA SER A 68 -14.52 -4.45 17.80
C SER A 68 -14.67 -5.86 17.23
N GLU A 69 -15.78 -6.09 16.53
CA GLU A 69 -16.09 -7.36 15.88
C GLU A 69 -16.17 -7.19 14.36
N TYR A 70 -15.48 -8.09 13.65
CA TYR A 70 -15.39 -8.07 12.19
C TYR A 70 -15.80 -9.41 11.60
N ASP A 71 -16.86 -9.39 10.82
CA ASP A 71 -17.37 -10.56 10.12
C ASP A 71 -16.68 -10.70 8.75
N ALA A 72 -16.27 -11.92 8.41
CA ALA A 72 -15.54 -12.17 7.17
C ALA A 72 -15.73 -13.61 6.64
N HIS A 73 -15.09 -13.88 5.51
CA HIS A 73 -15.16 -15.14 4.78
C HIS A 73 -13.79 -15.84 4.78
N ARG A 74 -13.71 -17.01 5.40
CA ARG A 74 -12.48 -17.81 5.51
C ARG A 74 -11.88 -18.11 4.14
N ALA A 75 -12.72 -18.43 3.15
CA ALA A 75 -12.28 -18.73 1.80
C ALA A 75 -11.56 -17.55 1.13
N VAL A 76 -12.07 -16.31 1.30
CA VAL A 76 -11.44 -15.11 0.74
C VAL A 76 -10.13 -14.82 1.46
N LEU A 77 -10.13 -14.88 2.80
CA LEU A 77 -8.94 -14.65 3.62
C LEU A 77 -7.82 -15.64 3.29
N ALA A 78 -8.14 -16.93 3.23
CA ALA A 78 -7.18 -17.98 2.90
C ALA A 78 -6.63 -17.88 1.48
N ALA A 79 -7.46 -17.45 0.51
CA ALA A 79 -7.00 -17.23 -0.86
C ALA A 79 -6.00 -16.08 -0.99
N ARG A 80 -6.01 -15.13 -0.04
CA ARG A 80 -5.26 -13.87 -0.09
C ARG A 80 -4.09 -13.83 0.88
N SER A 81 -4.06 -14.70 1.88
CA SER A 81 -3.04 -14.77 2.92
C SER A 81 -2.68 -16.22 3.24
N PRO A 82 -1.42 -16.64 3.04
CA PRO A 82 -0.93 -17.94 3.48
C PRO A 82 -1.11 -18.18 4.98
N VAL A 83 -1.01 -17.13 5.81
CA VAL A 83 -1.23 -17.19 7.25
C VAL A 83 -2.68 -17.56 7.57
N PHE A 84 -3.65 -16.87 6.96
CA PHE A 84 -5.06 -17.24 7.12
C PHE A 84 -5.37 -18.63 6.53
N SER A 85 -4.73 -18.99 5.42
CA SER A 85 -4.86 -20.33 4.83
C SER A 85 -4.44 -21.42 5.80
N ALA A 86 -3.26 -21.27 6.41
CA ALA A 86 -2.76 -22.20 7.42
C ALA A 86 -3.66 -22.22 8.67
N GLN A 87 -4.15 -21.06 9.13
CA GLN A 87 -5.02 -20.96 10.29
C GLN A 87 -6.37 -21.65 10.09
N PHE A 88 -6.96 -21.54 8.89
CA PHE A 88 -8.32 -22.03 8.64
C PHE A 88 -8.40 -23.39 7.97
N PHE A 89 -7.36 -23.79 7.23
CA PHE A 89 -7.37 -25.01 6.43
C PHE A 89 -6.05 -25.81 6.55
N GLY A 90 -5.13 -25.39 7.41
CA GLY A 90 -3.93 -26.15 7.75
C GLY A 90 -4.17 -27.22 8.83
N PRO A 91 -3.15 -28.01 9.17
CA PRO A 91 -3.26 -29.10 10.16
C PRO A 91 -3.75 -28.67 11.55
N MET A 92 -3.56 -27.39 11.91
CA MET A 92 -4.01 -26.80 13.18
C MET A 92 -5.48 -26.34 13.15
N ALA A 93 -6.13 -26.36 11.98
CA ALA A 93 -7.53 -25.94 11.86
C ALA A 93 -8.51 -26.92 12.55
N ASP A 94 -8.10 -28.19 12.67
CA ASP A 94 -8.92 -29.28 13.20
C ASP A 94 -9.03 -29.26 14.73
N GLU A 95 -8.04 -28.72 15.45
CA GLU A 95 -8.08 -28.66 16.93
C GLU A 95 -9.20 -27.73 17.44
N ASP A 96 -9.43 -26.60 16.76
CA ASP A 96 -10.53 -25.69 17.05
C ASP A 96 -11.88 -26.19 16.49
N ALA A 97 -11.86 -26.95 15.38
CA ALA A 97 -13.06 -27.51 14.75
C ALA A 97 -13.64 -28.72 15.50
N ALA A 98 -12.82 -29.43 16.29
CA ALA A 98 -13.29 -30.54 17.14
C ALA A 98 -14.21 -30.07 18.28
N ALA A 99 -14.08 -28.81 18.72
CA ALA A 99 -14.89 -28.24 19.80
C ALA A 99 -16.17 -27.54 19.32
N ALA A 100 -16.19 -27.03 18.09
CA ALA A 100 -17.32 -26.34 17.48
C ALA A 100 -17.79 -27.15 16.27
N GLY A 101 -18.87 -27.93 16.41
CA GLY A 101 -19.35 -28.82 15.35
C GLY A 101 -19.37 -28.15 13.96
N SER A 102 -19.12 -28.93 12.91
CA SER A 102 -18.79 -28.59 11.52
C SER A 102 -19.55 -27.46 10.79
N GLY A 103 -20.57 -26.84 11.39
CA GLY A 103 -21.32 -25.70 10.85
C GLY A 103 -21.35 -24.44 11.73
N SER A 104 -20.58 -24.38 12.82
CA SER A 104 -20.54 -23.19 13.68
C SER A 104 -19.59 -22.13 13.14
N ARG A 105 -20.04 -20.86 13.17
CA ARG A 105 -19.21 -19.68 12.88
C ARG A 105 -17.97 -19.70 13.78
N ARG A 106 -16.77 -19.55 13.20
CA ARG A 106 -15.51 -19.55 13.96
C ARG A 106 -15.27 -18.16 14.55
N ASN A 107 -14.90 -18.08 15.82
CA ASN A 107 -14.50 -16.84 16.47
C ASN A 107 -12.98 -16.82 16.65
N VAL A 108 -12.32 -15.77 16.16
CA VAL A 108 -10.86 -15.60 16.25
C VAL A 108 -10.56 -14.32 17.02
N ARG A 109 -9.69 -14.39 18.03
CA ARG A 109 -9.30 -13.21 18.81
C ARG A 109 -7.91 -12.72 18.39
N ILE A 110 -7.79 -11.41 18.15
CA ILE A 110 -6.53 -10.75 17.79
C ILE A 110 -6.18 -9.79 18.93
N HIS A 111 -5.01 -10.00 19.53
CA HIS A 111 -4.58 -9.30 20.73
C HIS A 111 -3.67 -8.10 20.46
N ASP A 112 -2.81 -8.19 19.44
CA ASP A 112 -1.72 -7.23 19.21
C ASP A 112 -1.96 -6.41 17.92
N MET A 113 -3.19 -5.94 17.71
CA MET A 113 -3.52 -5.13 16.54
C MET A 113 -4.65 -4.15 16.86
N LYS A 114 -4.49 -2.90 16.43
CA LYS A 114 -5.54 -1.88 16.55
C LYS A 114 -6.70 -2.19 15.58
N PRO A 115 -7.95 -1.87 15.94
CA PRO A 115 -9.11 -2.03 15.08
C PRO A 115 -8.94 -1.42 13.68
N ALA A 116 -8.45 -0.17 13.60
CA ALA A 116 -8.24 0.52 12.31
C ALA A 116 -7.20 -0.15 11.40
N VAL A 117 -6.21 -0.84 11.98
CA VAL A 117 -5.18 -1.57 11.23
C VAL A 117 -5.77 -2.86 10.67
N PHE A 118 -6.54 -3.58 11.49
CA PHE A 118 -7.20 -4.80 11.04
C PHE A 118 -8.29 -4.52 9.99
N GLU A 119 -9.01 -3.41 10.13
CA GLU A 119 -9.93 -2.92 9.11
C GLU A 119 -9.22 -2.66 7.77
N ALA A 120 -8.01 -2.08 7.80
CA ALA A 120 -7.20 -1.90 6.59
C ALA A 120 -6.74 -3.22 5.97
N VAL A 121 -6.39 -4.22 6.79
CA VAL A 121 -6.09 -5.58 6.32
C VAL A 121 -7.30 -6.19 5.61
N LEU A 122 -8.49 -6.12 6.22
CA LEU A 122 -9.72 -6.63 5.61
C LEU A 122 -10.05 -5.89 4.32
N HIS A 123 -10.00 -4.56 4.32
CA HIS A 123 -10.20 -3.77 3.10
C HIS A 123 -9.26 -4.23 1.99
N PHE A 124 -7.96 -4.35 2.27
CA PHE A 124 -6.98 -4.79 1.28
C PHE A 124 -7.24 -6.21 0.76
N VAL A 125 -7.60 -7.15 1.64
CA VAL A 125 -7.89 -8.54 1.27
C VAL A 125 -9.01 -8.61 0.22
N TYR A 126 -10.06 -7.80 0.36
CA TYR A 126 -11.22 -7.81 -0.53
C TYR A 126 -11.08 -6.88 -1.75
N THR A 127 -10.38 -5.75 -1.63
CA THR A 127 -10.34 -4.73 -2.69
C THR A 127 -9.01 -4.66 -3.43
N ASP A 128 -7.94 -5.24 -2.87
CA ASP A 128 -6.56 -5.09 -3.35
C ASP A 128 -6.10 -3.62 -3.38
N THR A 129 -6.63 -2.77 -2.48
CA THR A 129 -6.27 -1.36 -2.37
C THR A 129 -6.03 -0.94 -0.92
N LEU A 130 -5.10 -0.01 -0.71
CA LEU A 130 -4.89 0.61 0.60
C LEU A 130 -6.01 1.64 0.88
N PRO A 131 -6.58 1.68 2.09
CA PRO A 131 -7.63 2.64 2.45
C PRO A 131 -7.02 4.02 2.76
N LEU A 132 -6.28 4.58 1.81
CA LEU A 132 -5.70 5.92 1.95
C LEU A 132 -6.82 6.97 1.98
N PRO A 133 -6.69 8.05 2.77
CA PRO A 133 -7.73 9.08 2.87
C PRO A 133 -7.88 9.83 1.55
N VAL A 134 -8.84 9.48 0.70
CA VAL A 134 -9.07 10.18 -0.58
C VAL A 134 -10.04 11.35 -0.37
N MET A 135 -9.73 12.52 -0.94
CA MET A 135 -10.75 13.58 -1.10
C MET A 135 -11.82 13.09 -2.08
N ASP A 136 -13.09 13.36 -1.76
CA ASP A 136 -14.26 12.97 -2.57
C ASP A 136 -14.03 13.14 -4.08
N GLY A 137 -14.12 12.03 -4.83
CA GLY A 137 -14.27 12.06 -6.29
C GLY A 137 -13.30 11.25 -7.16
N ASP A 138 -12.87 10.06 -6.74
CA ASP A 138 -12.77 8.85 -7.59
C ASP A 138 -12.08 7.71 -6.80
N SER A 139 -12.89 6.92 -6.10
CA SER A 139 -12.44 5.94 -5.09
C SER A 139 -11.74 4.69 -5.63
N SER A 140 -11.36 4.61 -6.91
CA SER A 140 -10.95 3.33 -7.53
C SER A 140 -9.68 3.36 -8.38
N LEU A 141 -9.07 4.53 -8.61
CA LEU A 141 -8.01 4.64 -9.63
C LEU A 141 -6.58 4.78 -9.09
N LEU A 142 -6.36 4.92 -7.78
CA LEU A 142 -5.06 5.40 -7.29
C LEU A 142 -3.99 4.32 -7.12
N LEU A 143 -4.34 3.03 -6.97
CA LEU A 143 -3.36 1.93 -6.88
C LEU A 143 -3.67 0.72 -7.78
N SER A 144 -4.54 0.89 -8.79
CA SER A 144 -4.78 -0.17 -9.77
C SER A 144 -3.52 -0.42 -10.61
N ASN A 145 -3.12 -1.69 -10.70
CA ASN A 145 -1.96 -2.15 -11.45
C ASN A 145 -2.18 -1.99 -12.96
N SER A 146 -2.07 -0.77 -13.48
CA SER A 146 -1.89 -0.55 -14.92
C SER A 146 -0.43 -0.71 -15.29
N THR A 147 -0.09 -1.93 -15.70
CA THR A 147 1.06 -2.16 -16.56
C THR A 147 0.87 -1.33 -17.84
N ASN A 148 1.72 -0.31 -18.01
CA ASN A 148 1.78 0.57 -19.17
C ASN A 148 0.66 1.62 -19.28
N HIS A 149 0.84 2.74 -18.58
CA HIS A 149 1.11 4.01 -19.24
C HIS A 149 1.42 5.05 -18.19
N ARG A 150 2.44 5.86 -18.47
CA ARG A 150 2.96 6.97 -17.69
C ARG A 150 1.89 8.07 -17.55
N ARG A 151 0.83 7.81 -16.79
CA ARG A 151 0.06 8.88 -16.15
C ARG A 151 0.91 9.38 -15.00
N LYS A 152 1.01 10.71 -14.88
CA LYS A 152 1.62 11.41 -13.75
C LYS A 152 1.11 10.70 -12.48
N ARG A 153 1.98 9.95 -11.78
CA ARG A 153 1.62 9.32 -10.51
C ARG A 153 1.04 10.44 -9.65
N PRO A 154 -0.24 10.37 -9.24
CA PRO A 154 -0.77 11.34 -8.27
C PRO A 154 0.13 11.21 -7.05
N LYS A 155 0.78 12.31 -6.66
CA LYS A 155 1.68 12.27 -5.52
C LYS A 155 0.82 12.01 -4.29
N LEU A 156 1.28 11.22 -3.33
CA LEU A 156 0.65 11.05 -2.02
C LEU A 156 0.45 12.42 -1.32
N SER A 157 1.28 13.42 -1.68
CA SER A 157 1.10 14.82 -1.28
C SER A 157 -0.20 15.46 -1.77
N ASP A 158 -0.78 14.96 -2.87
CA ASP A 158 -2.01 15.45 -3.47
C ASP A 158 -3.25 14.75 -2.87
N VAL A 159 -3.05 13.77 -1.98
CA VAL A 159 -4.10 12.95 -1.31
C VAL A 159 -4.23 13.29 0.18
N ALA A 160 -3.56 14.36 0.64
CA ALA A 160 -3.71 14.83 2.00
C ALA A 160 -5.09 15.49 2.19
N ALA A 161 -6.01 14.78 2.84
CA ALA A 161 -7.22 15.37 3.41
C ALA A 161 -6.88 16.52 4.37
N ALA A 162 -7.83 17.45 4.53
CA ALA A 162 -7.79 18.52 5.51
C ALA A 162 -7.50 17.98 6.93
N GLY A 163 -6.28 18.21 7.43
CA GLY A 163 -5.93 18.05 8.85
C GLY A 163 -5.03 16.86 9.23
N CYS A 164 -4.76 15.91 8.33
CA CYS A 164 -3.84 14.81 8.61
C CYS A 164 -2.41 15.22 8.24
N SER A 165 -1.48 15.20 9.20
CA SER A 165 -0.09 15.57 8.91
C SER A 165 0.62 14.45 8.13
N LYS A 166 1.70 14.78 7.43
CA LYS A 166 2.55 13.75 6.79
C LYS A 166 3.03 12.70 7.79
N GLU A 167 3.23 13.10 9.05
CA GLU A 167 3.69 12.17 10.08
C GLU A 167 2.58 11.19 10.49
N ASP A 168 1.34 11.66 10.60
CA ASP A 168 0.18 10.79 10.90
C ASP A 168 -0.03 9.73 9.81
N LEU A 169 0.12 10.12 8.54
CA LEU A 169 0.05 9.19 7.41
C LEU A 169 1.18 8.14 7.47
N ARG A 170 2.39 8.54 7.87
CA ARG A 170 3.53 7.62 8.00
C ARG A 170 3.33 6.62 9.14
N VAL A 171 2.83 7.09 10.29
CA VAL A 171 2.50 6.22 11.41
C VAL A 171 1.44 5.21 10.98
N MET A 172 0.37 5.67 10.33
CA MET A 172 -0.71 4.82 9.81
C MET A 172 -0.20 3.76 8.82
N VAL A 173 0.56 4.17 7.81
CA VAL A 173 1.11 3.24 6.79
C VAL A 173 2.14 2.30 7.40
N GLY A 174 2.91 2.74 8.41
CA GLY A 174 3.84 1.88 9.15
C GLY A 174 3.13 0.76 9.90
N GLU A 175 1.99 1.05 10.55
CA GLU A 175 1.17 0.02 11.20
C GLU A 175 0.57 -0.96 10.18
N TRP A 176 0.16 -0.47 9.00
CA TRP A 176 -0.32 -1.32 7.91
C TRP A 176 0.79 -2.18 7.32
N LEU A 177 2.02 -1.68 7.21
CA LEU A 177 3.19 -2.45 6.79
C LEU A 177 3.42 -3.63 7.74
N ALA A 178 3.43 -3.36 9.05
CA ALA A 178 3.61 -4.40 10.06
C ALA A 178 2.51 -5.47 10.00
N ALA A 179 1.25 -5.06 9.77
CA ALA A 179 0.16 -6.01 9.58
C ALA A 179 0.27 -6.79 8.27
N ALA A 180 0.74 -6.16 7.18
CA ALA A 180 0.96 -6.81 5.91
C ALA A 180 2.02 -7.91 6.03
N ASP A 181 3.12 -7.68 6.74
CA ASP A 181 4.10 -8.72 7.04
C ASP A 181 3.53 -9.83 7.91
N LEU A 182 2.78 -9.48 8.96
CA LEU A 182 2.18 -10.46 9.88
C LEU A 182 1.25 -11.46 9.16
N TYR A 183 0.51 -11.00 8.16
CA TYR A 183 -0.42 -11.81 7.38
C TYR A 183 0.12 -12.25 6.01
N ASP A 184 1.40 -11.99 5.72
CA ASP A 184 2.05 -12.32 4.45
C ASP A 184 1.28 -11.80 3.23
N LEU A 185 0.96 -10.50 3.25
CA LEU A 185 0.27 -9.77 2.21
C LEU A 185 1.28 -8.99 1.35
N GLU A 186 2.07 -9.70 0.55
CA GLU A 186 3.21 -9.14 -0.21
C GLU A 186 2.86 -7.87 -1.01
N ARG A 187 1.73 -7.88 -1.73
CA ARG A 187 1.32 -6.70 -2.51
C ARG A 187 0.94 -5.51 -1.61
N MET A 188 0.32 -5.74 -0.46
CA MET A 188 0.03 -4.67 0.51
C MET A 188 1.32 -4.07 1.05
N ARG A 189 2.29 -4.94 1.39
CA ARG A 189 3.61 -4.53 1.88
C ARG A 189 4.32 -3.60 0.90
N LEU A 190 4.40 -4.00 -0.37
CA LEU A 190 5.03 -3.18 -1.42
C LEU A 190 4.32 -1.84 -1.65
N LEU A 191 2.99 -1.80 -1.50
CA LEU A 191 2.25 -0.53 -1.59
C LEU A 191 2.50 0.37 -0.39
N CYS A 192 2.63 -0.19 0.81
CA CYS A 192 3.02 0.56 2.00
C CYS A 192 4.46 1.10 1.87
N GLU A 193 5.40 0.31 1.36
CA GLU A 193 6.77 0.76 1.05
C GLU A 193 6.79 1.92 0.04
N ASP A 194 6.03 1.80 -1.06
CA ASP A 194 5.91 2.86 -2.08
C ASP A 194 5.29 4.13 -1.50
N ALA A 195 4.28 4.00 -0.63
CA ALA A 195 3.67 5.14 0.06
C ALA A 195 4.65 5.81 1.05
N LEU A 196 5.41 5.02 1.82
CA LEU A 196 6.41 5.54 2.75
C LEU A 196 7.56 6.24 2.01
N TRP A 197 7.99 5.73 0.86
CA TRP A 197 9.00 6.39 0.02
C TRP A 197 8.64 7.83 -0.33
N GLU A 198 7.36 8.10 -0.64
CA GLU A 198 6.91 9.45 -1.00
C GLU A 198 6.92 10.44 0.17
N THR A 199 7.11 9.95 1.40
CA THR A 199 7.17 10.77 2.61
C THR A 199 8.58 11.08 3.10
N ILE A 200 9.62 10.55 2.44
CA ILE A 200 11.01 10.72 2.88
C ILE A 200 11.46 12.19 2.73
N ASP A 201 12.00 12.74 3.82
CA ASP A 201 12.69 14.03 3.85
C ASP A 201 13.96 13.95 4.72
N VAL A 202 14.74 15.04 4.73
CA VAL A 202 16.01 15.10 5.47
C VAL A 202 15.82 14.89 6.98
N ALA A 203 14.69 15.33 7.53
CA ALA A 203 14.41 15.22 8.96
C ALA A 203 14.05 13.79 9.37
N ASN A 204 13.54 12.98 8.42
CA ASN A 204 12.94 11.70 8.72
C ASN A 204 13.63 10.47 8.11
N ALA A 205 14.64 10.69 7.26
CA ALA A 205 15.38 9.61 6.59
C ALA A 205 15.90 8.53 7.56
N ALA A 206 16.38 8.93 8.74
CA ALA A 206 16.86 8.01 9.77
C ALA A 206 15.75 7.13 10.37
N ALA A 207 14.53 7.66 10.51
CA ALA A 207 13.39 6.89 11.01
C ALA A 207 12.89 5.90 9.94
N THR A 208 12.84 6.30 8.67
CA THR A 208 12.49 5.40 7.56
C THR A 208 13.47 4.24 7.45
N LEU A 209 14.78 4.50 7.60
CA LEU A 209 15.81 3.45 7.62
C LEU A 209 15.57 2.42 8.73
N ARG A 210 15.30 2.87 9.95
CA ARG A 210 15.02 1.96 11.08
C ARG A 210 13.79 1.11 10.86
N LEU A 211 12.75 1.68 10.22
CA LEU A 211 11.52 0.95 9.91
C LEU A 211 11.77 -0.09 8.81
N ALA A 212 12.54 0.24 7.78
CA ALA A 212 12.96 -0.72 6.77
C ALA A 212 13.75 -1.90 7.38
N ASP A 213 14.69 -1.63 8.29
CA ASP A 213 15.48 -2.68 8.96
C ASP A 213 14.63 -3.65 9.81
N GLN A 214 13.45 -3.24 10.28
CA GLN A 214 12.57 -4.10 11.09
C GLN A 214 11.74 -5.08 10.27
N HIS A 215 11.54 -4.78 8.98
CA HIS A 215 10.60 -5.47 8.09
C HIS A 215 11.30 -6.16 6.90
N HIS A 216 12.64 -6.32 6.96
CA HIS A 216 13.48 -6.97 5.95
C HIS A 216 14.15 -8.26 6.44
#